data_AF-A0A5E4KXM0-F1
#
_entry.id   AF-A0A5E4KXM0-F1
#
_cell.length_a   1.000
_cell.length_b   1.000
_cell.length_c   1.000
_cell.angle_alpha   90.00
_cell.angle_beta   90.00
_cell.angle_gamma   90.00
#
_symmetry.space_group_name_H-M   'P 1'
#
loop_
_entity.id
_entity.type
_entity.pdbx_description
1 polymer ?
#
loop_
_entity_poly.entity_id
_entity_poly.type
_entity_poly.pdbx_seq_one_letter_code
_entity_poly.pdbx_strand_id
1 'polypeptide(L)'
;MAIEIIVLLIAVLAVIAVYYILKSAKHLIVNTILGLILLAAANIVFDLGIGYSPLALLVCAIGGIPGAILVILLHQLGIAFL
;
A
#
# COMPACT_ATOMS: atom_id res chain seq x y z
N MET A 1 -38.83 -16.37 -6.69
CA MET A 1 -39.00 -14.95 -6.32
C MET A 1 -37.94 -14.45 -5.32
N ALA A 2 -37.72 -15.12 -4.17
CA ALA A 2 -36.73 -14.64 -3.16
C ALA A 2 -35.26 -14.86 -3.57
N ILE A 3 -34.96 -15.93 -4.31
CA ILE A 3 -33.59 -16.27 -4.74
C ILE A 3 -33.10 -15.29 -5.81
N GLU A 4 -33.95 -14.88 -6.76
CA GLU A 4 -33.55 -13.90 -7.77
C GLU A 4 -33.17 -12.56 -7.12
N ILE A 5 -33.89 -12.16 -6.07
CA ILE A 5 -33.62 -10.92 -5.32
C ILE A 5 -32.29 -11.01 -4.55
N ILE A 6 -32.01 -12.15 -3.91
CA ILE A 6 -30.75 -12.36 -3.19
C ILE A 6 -29.55 -12.39 -4.14
N VAL A 7 -29.68 -13.08 -5.29
CA VAL A 7 -28.63 -13.13 -6.31
C VAL A 7 -28.37 -11.74 -6.90
N LEU A 8 -29.42 -10.96 -7.17
CA LEU A 8 -29.27 -9.57 -7.60
C LEU A 8 -28.58 -8.69 -6.56
N LEU A 9 -28.92 -8.83 -5.28
CA LEU A 9 -28.30 -8.06 -4.21
C LEU A 9 -26.80 -8.37 -4.08
N ILE A 10 -26.43 -9.66 -4.16
CA ILE A 10 -25.03 -10.10 -4.15
C ILE A 10 -24.28 -9.58 -5.38
N ALA A 11 -24.91 -9.63 -6.56
CA ALA A 11 -24.30 -9.12 -7.79
C ALA A 11 -24.02 -7.61 -7.72
N VAL A 12 -24.97 -6.82 -7.18
CA VAL A 12 -24.78 -5.38 -6.97
C VAL A 12 -23.64 -5.11 -5.98
N LEU A 13 -23.59 -5.83 -4.86
CA LEU A 13 -22.50 -5.71 -3.89
C LEU A 13 -21.14 -6.08 -4.49
N ALA A 14 -21.09 -7.14 -5.30
CA ALA A 14 -19.86 -7.55 -5.98
C ALA A 14 -19.37 -6.48 -6.97
N VAL A 15 -20.27 -5.87 -7.74
CA VAL A 15 -19.93 -4.76 -8.65
C VAL A 15 -19.41 -3.54 -7.88
N ILE A 16 -20.02 -3.20 -6.75
CA ILE A 16 -19.55 -2.10 -5.89
C ILE A 16 -18.17 -2.40 -5.33
N ALA A 17 -17.95 -3.62 -4.82
CA ALA A 17 -16.66 -4.04 -4.29
C ALA A 17 -15.57 -3.97 -5.37
N VAL A 18 -15.84 -4.51 -6.56
CA VAL A 18 -14.91 -4.45 -7.71
C VAL A 18 -14.66 -3.01 -8.14
N TYR A 19 -15.68 -2.15 -8.19
CA TYR A 19 -15.52 -0.73 -8.50
C TYR A 19 -14.60 -0.02 -7.51
N TYR A 20 -14.75 -0.30 -6.20
CA TYR A 20 -13.86 0.24 -5.18
C TYR A 20 -12.43 -0.30 -5.27
N ILE A 21 -12.25 -1.57 -5.61
CA ILE A 21 -10.93 -2.18 -5.84
C ILE A 21 -10.24 -1.53 -7.06
N LEU A 22 -10.94 -1.38 -8.18
CA LEU A 22 -10.40 -0.69 -9.36
C LEU A 22 -10.08 0.78 -9.09
N LYS A 23 -10.91 1.47 -8.28
CA LYS A 23 -10.65 2.85 -7.88
C LYS A 23 -9.43 2.94 -6.95
N SER A 24 -9.24 1.95 -6.08
CA SER A 24 -8.08 1.83 -5.20
C SER A 24 -6.79 1.50 -5.94
N ALA A 25 -6.85 0.88 -7.12
CA ALA A 25 -5.67 0.63 -7.96
C ALA A 25 -4.96 1.93 -8.40
N LYS A 26 -5.72 3.01 -8.69
CA LYS A 26 -5.12 4.33 -8.94
C LYS A 26 -4.49 4.89 -7.67
N HIS A 27 -5.13 4.64 -6.53
CA HIS A 27 -4.63 5.06 -5.22
C HIS A 27 -3.32 4.35 -4.87
N LEU A 28 -3.19 3.06 -5.20
CA LEU A 28 -1.98 2.26 -5.04
C LEU A 28 -0.76 2.90 -5.70
N ILE A 29 -0.90 3.43 -6.93
CA ILE A 29 0.19 4.11 -7.64
C ILE A 29 0.61 5.38 -6.89
N VAL A 30 -0.35 6.23 -6.52
CA VAL A 30 -0.07 7.48 -5.80
C VAL A 30 0.53 7.21 -4.42
N ASN A 31 0.01 6.19 -3.72
CA ASN A 31 0.45 5.78 -2.39
C ASN A 31 1.87 5.18 -2.44
N THR A 32 2.17 4.39 -3.48
CA THR A 32 3.53 3.90 -3.78
C THR A 32 4.49 5.05 -4.00
N ILE A 33 4.13 6.01 -4.87
CA ILE A 33 4.97 7.15 -5.21
C ILE A 33 5.22 8.03 -3.96
N LEU A 34 4.17 8.38 -3.22
CA LEU A 34 4.30 9.15 -1.97
C LEU A 34 5.14 8.40 -0.93
N GLY A 35 4.93 7.09 -0.76
CA GLY A 35 5.71 6.26 0.16
C GLY A 35 7.19 6.18 -0.24
N LEU A 36 7.50 6.04 -1.52
CA LEU A 36 8.87 6.06 -2.06
C LEU A 36 9.53 7.43 -1.91
N ILE A 37 8.81 8.52 -2.20
CA ILE A 37 9.33 9.87 -2.01
C ILE A 37 9.65 10.10 -0.54
N LEU A 38 8.77 9.68 0.37
CA LEU A 38 8.99 9.81 1.80
C LEU A 38 10.16 8.95 2.29
N LEU A 39 10.28 7.72 1.79
CA LEU A 39 11.38 6.82 2.12
C LEU A 39 12.73 7.36 1.60
N ALA A 40 12.75 7.89 0.38
CA ALA A 40 13.93 8.53 -0.21
C ALA A 40 14.33 9.80 0.56
N ALA A 41 13.35 10.63 0.92
CA ALA A 41 13.59 11.82 1.75
C ALA A 41 14.14 11.44 3.13
N ALA A 42 13.57 10.41 3.77
CA ALA A 42 14.08 9.90 5.04
C ALA A 42 15.50 9.34 4.90
N ASN A 43 15.81 8.63 3.82
CA ASN A 43 17.15 8.11 3.56
C ASN A 43 18.17 9.24 3.37
N ILE A 44 17.81 10.33 2.68
CA ILE A 44 18.68 11.52 2.51
C ILE A 44 18.85 12.31 3.82
N VAL A 45 17.79 12.45 4.62
CA VAL A 45 17.82 13.27 5.85
C VAL A 45 18.49 12.54 7.01
N PHE A 46 18.27 11.23 7.13
CA PHE A 46 18.79 10.42 8.23
C PHE A 46 20.00 9.56 7.84
N ASP A 47 20.47 9.64 6.59
CA ASP A 47 21.57 8.84 6.03
C ASP A 47 21.39 7.33 6.27
N LEU A 48 20.14 6.86 6.23
CA LEU A 48 19.79 5.53 6.75
C LEU A 48 20.25 4.37 5.87
N GLY A 49 20.86 4.58 4.71
CA GLY A 49 21.36 3.49 3.86
C GLY A 49 20.31 2.44 3.47
N ILE A 50 19.01 2.76 3.60
CA ILE A 50 17.91 1.80 3.48
C ILE A 50 17.99 1.17 2.09
N GLY A 51 18.25 -0.14 2.05
CA GLY A 51 18.26 -0.88 0.81
C GLY A 51 16.89 -0.81 0.14
N TYR A 52 16.82 -0.37 -1.12
CA TYR A 52 15.61 -0.43 -1.94
C TYR A 52 15.26 -1.88 -2.29
N SER A 53 14.91 -2.67 -1.28
CA SER A 53 14.53 -4.07 -1.42
C SER A 53 13.15 -4.16 -2.06
N PRO A 54 12.88 -5.20 -2.89
CA PRO A 54 11.55 -5.47 -3.42
C PRO A 54 10.46 -5.51 -2.34
N LEU A 55 10.81 -5.94 -1.12
CA LEU A 55 9.92 -5.96 0.04
C LEU A 55 9.52 -4.55 0.51
N ALA A 56 10.45 -3.60 0.54
CA ALA A 56 10.16 -2.22 0.94
C ALA A 56 9.24 -1.55 -0.07
N LEU A 57 9.47 -1.82 -1.36
CA LEU A 57 8.59 -1.37 -2.44
C LEU A 57 7.17 -1.93 -2.28
N LEU A 58 7.03 -3.19 -1.89
CA LEU A 58 5.73 -3.85 -1.70
C LEU A 58 4.97 -3.28 -0.49
N VAL A 59 5.67 -3.06 0.62
CA VAL A 59 5.09 -2.45 1.84
C VAL A 59 4.69 -1.00 1.58
N CYS A 60 5.52 -0.23 0.88
CA CYS A 60 5.16 1.12 0.43
C CYS A 60 4.06 1.11 -0.64
N ALA A 61 3.91 0.05 -1.44
CA ALA A 61 2.80 -0.01 -2.40
C ALA A 61 1.46 -0.27 -1.70
N ILE A 62 1.45 -1.22 -0.76
CA ILE A 62 0.23 -1.59 -0.02
C ILE A 62 -0.13 -0.51 1.00
N GLY A 63 0.87 0.03 1.72
CA GLY A 63 0.68 0.97 2.82
C GLY A 63 0.97 2.44 2.49
N GLY A 64 1.84 2.73 1.52
CA GLY A 64 2.25 4.10 1.14
C GLY A 64 2.87 4.89 2.26
N ILE A 65 2.27 6.01 2.65
CA ILE A 65 2.80 6.87 3.74
C ILE A 65 2.98 6.07 5.04
N PRO A 66 1.93 5.39 5.58
CA PRO A 66 2.13 4.52 6.74
C PRO A 66 3.06 3.35 6.46
N GLY A 67 3.13 2.85 5.22
CA GLY A 67 4.08 1.82 4.80
C GLY A 67 5.54 2.27 4.91
N ALA A 68 5.85 3.48 4.45
CA ALA A 68 7.18 4.09 4.53
C ALA A 68 7.61 4.33 5.97
N ILE A 69 6.70 4.81 6.82
CA ILE A 69 6.95 4.99 8.27
C ILE A 69 7.31 3.64 8.91
N LEU A 70 6.61 2.57 8.53
CA LEU A 70 6.85 1.21 9.05
C LEU A 70 8.22 0.65 8.61
N VAL A 71 8.62 0.91 7.35
CA VAL A 71 9.95 0.55 6.84
C VAL A 71 11.05 1.30 7.59
N ILE A 72 10.89 2.61 7.83
CA ILE A 72 11.85 3.42 8.60
C ILE A 72 11.99 2.92 10.04
N LEU A 73 10.86 2.55 10.68
CA LEU A 73 10.86 1.95 12.02
C LEU A 73 11.59 0.60 12.05
N LEU A 74 11.30 -0.30 11.10
CA LEU A 74 11.98 -1.61 11.03
C LEU A 74 13.48 -1.48 10.77
N HIS A 75 13.88 -0.50 9.95
CA HIS A 75 15.28 -0.18 9.74
C HIS A 75 15.95 0.29 11.04
N GLN A 76 15.31 1.21 11.77
CA GLN A 76 15.86 1.68 13.05
C GLN A 76 15.96 0.61 14.14
N LEU A 77 15.10 -0.41 14.09
CA LEU A 77 15.22 -1.58 14.97
C LEU A 77 16.24 -2.62 14.47
N GLY A 78 16.85 -2.43 13.29
CA GLY A 78 17.88 -3.33 12.74
C GLY A 78 17.36 -4.73 12.36
N ILE A 79 16.04 -4.89 12.24
CA ILE A 79 15.36 -6.18 12.01
C ILE A 79 15.08 -6.46 10.53
N ALA A 80 14.99 -5.42 9.70
CA ALA A 80 14.82 -5.55 8.26
C ALA A 80 15.31 -4.30 7.52
N PHE A 81 15.66 -4.48 6.23
CA PHE A 81 16.13 -3.44 5.31
C PHE A 81 17.53 -2.85 5.61
N LEU A 82 18.34 -3.58 6.39
CA LEU A 82 19.76 -3.32 6.63
C LEU A 82 20.58 -3.23 5.32
#